data_AF-A0A495IIJ6-F1
#
_entry.id   AF-A0A495IIJ6-F1
#
_cell.length_a   1.000
_cell.length_b   1.000
_cell.length_c   1.000
_cell.angle_alpha   90.00
_cell.angle_beta   90.00
_cell.angle_gamma   90.00
#
_symmetry.space_group_name_H-M   'P 1'
#
loop_
_entity.id
_entity.type
_entity.pdbx_description
1 polymer ?
#
loop_
_entity_poly.entity_id
_entity_poly.type
_entity_poly.pdbx_seq_one_letter_code
_entity_poly.pdbx_strand_id
1 'polypeptide(L)'
;MSRGLIVVMATITHLSLVVLTTGIVVFVTHGDVIVERDAGTLLGPAMVLGSMACVFFPLARRFGVEGRDARESGDEAPRGRRILPLALTAALSSYVVMLLIGATVYASERGQAAWLVLFAGRYAASLFVTVTSLEAGVVVAGFALAAKADAARARSFD
;
A
#
# COMPACT_ATOMS: atom_id res chain seq x y z
N MET A 1 9.81 20.24 -3.26
CA MET A 1 9.30 19.51 -2.08
C MET A 1 10.40 18.63 -1.49
N SER A 2 10.47 18.48 -0.16
CA SER A 2 11.38 17.49 0.43
C SER A 2 10.92 16.08 0.07
N ARG A 3 11.86 15.19 -0.26
CA ARG A 3 11.54 13.81 -0.67
C ARG A 3 10.80 13.04 0.42
N GLY A 4 11.11 13.29 1.68
CA GLY A 4 10.39 12.70 2.82
C GLY A 4 8.92 13.13 2.87
N LEU A 5 8.61 14.39 2.55
CA LEU A 5 7.22 14.86 2.52
C LEU A 5 6.38 14.11 1.48
N ILE A 6 6.95 13.80 0.31
CA ILE A 6 6.25 13.03 -0.75
C ILE A 6 5.86 11.64 -0.23
N VAL A 7 6.75 10.95 0.47
CA VAL A 7 6.49 9.62 1.03
C VAL A 7 5.39 9.69 2.09
N VAL A 8 5.47 10.66 3.01
CA VAL A 8 4.46 10.85 4.06
C VAL A 8 3.11 11.18 3.46
N MET A 9 3.05 12.10 2.49
CA MET A 9 1.82 12.45 1.78
C MET A 9 1.23 11.23 1.07
N ALA A 10 2.03 10.43 0.37
CA ALA A 10 1.54 9.21 -0.28
C ALA A 10 0.91 8.24 0.74
N THR A 11 1.54 8.07 1.89
CA THR A 11 1.05 7.16 2.94
C THR A 11 -0.26 7.67 3.56
N ILE A 12 -0.38 8.99 3.77
CA ILE A 12 -1.62 9.63 4.25
C ILE A 12 -2.72 9.53 3.19
N THR A 13 -2.42 9.80 1.91
CA THR A 13 -3.37 9.65 0.82
C THR A 13 -3.89 8.21 0.73
N HIS A 14 -3.01 7.22 0.87
CA HIS A 14 -3.41 5.81 0.94
C HIS A 14 -4.38 5.56 2.09
N LEU A 15 -4.05 6.00 3.31
CA LEU A 15 -4.93 5.86 4.46
C LEU A 15 -6.30 6.52 4.23
N SER A 16 -6.33 7.73 3.66
CA SER A 16 -7.57 8.44 3.35
C SER A 16 -8.44 7.69 2.33
N LEU A 17 -7.83 7.09 1.31
CA LEU A 17 -8.54 6.25 0.33
C LEU A 17 -9.13 5.01 1.00
N VAL A 18 -8.36 4.32 1.83
CA VAL A 18 -8.83 3.14 2.56
C VAL A 18 -10.01 3.47 3.46
N VAL A 19 -9.95 4.58 4.21
CA VAL A 19 -11.04 5.05 5.07
C VAL A 19 -12.28 5.40 4.24
N LEU A 20 -12.09 6.12 3.13
CA LEU A 20 -13.17 6.49 2.22
C LEU A 20 -13.84 5.24 1.64
N THR A 21 -13.07 4.33 1.06
CA THR A 21 -13.55 3.10 0.45
C THR A 21 -14.23 2.21 1.47
N THR A 22 -13.65 2.06 2.67
CA THR A 22 -14.29 1.32 3.77
C THR A 22 -15.63 1.93 4.16
N GLY A 23 -15.70 3.26 4.30
CA GLY A 23 -16.95 3.96 4.60
C GLY A 23 -18.01 3.77 3.51
N ILE A 24 -17.63 3.85 2.23
CA ILE A 24 -18.53 3.59 1.11
C ILE A 24 -19.03 2.15 1.12
N VAL A 25 -18.15 1.17 1.36
CA VAL A 25 -18.53 -0.25 1.40
C VAL A 25 -19.50 -0.52 2.54
N VAL A 26 -19.24 -0.03 3.74
CA VAL A 26 -20.16 -0.19 4.89
C VAL A 26 -21.51 0.47 4.59
N PHE A 27 -21.49 1.69 4.02
CA PHE A 27 -22.71 2.41 3.67
C PHE A 27 -23.57 1.66 2.63
N VAL A 28 -22.95 1.07 1.60
CA VAL A 28 -23.67 0.37 0.54
C VAL A 28 -24.11 -1.02 0.98
N THR A 29 -23.23 -1.79 1.63
CA THR A 29 -23.47 -3.18 1.99
C THR A 29 -24.25 -3.37 3.29
N HIS A 30 -24.39 -2.31 4.10
CA HIS A 30 -25.00 -2.35 5.43
C HIS A 30 -24.37 -3.40 6.36
N GLY A 31 -23.13 -3.78 6.09
CA GLY A 31 -22.40 -4.82 6.80
C GLY A 31 -20.99 -4.37 7.13
N ASP A 32 -20.41 -5.02 8.13
CA ASP A 32 -19.02 -4.80 8.49
C ASP A 32 -18.09 -5.40 7.44
N VAL A 33 -16.95 -4.73 7.25
CA VAL A 33 -15.89 -5.18 6.34
C VAL A 33 -15.29 -6.52 6.77
N ILE A 34 -15.28 -6.77 8.08
CA ILE A 34 -14.85 -8.02 8.69
C ILE A 34 -16.10 -8.65 9.31
N VAL A 35 -16.50 -9.81 8.79
CA VAL A 35 -17.78 -10.46 9.12
C VAL A 35 -17.71 -11.25 10.43
N GLU A 36 -16.50 -11.63 10.86
CA GLU A 36 -16.29 -12.39 12.09
C GLU A 36 -16.51 -11.51 13.31
N ARG A 37 -17.59 -11.79 14.05
CA ARG A 37 -17.93 -11.09 15.28
C ARG A 37 -16.92 -11.33 16.42
N ASP A 38 -16.12 -12.38 16.28
CA ASP A 38 -15.03 -12.76 17.17
C ASP A 38 -13.65 -12.29 16.68
N ALA A 39 -13.56 -11.65 15.51
CA ALA A 39 -12.34 -10.97 15.13
C ALA A 39 -12.14 -9.76 16.04
N GLY A 40 -10.97 -9.68 16.70
CA GLY A 40 -10.62 -8.53 17.53
C GLY A 40 -10.73 -7.21 16.77
N THR A 41 -11.11 -6.13 17.46
CA THR A 41 -11.32 -4.79 16.87
C THR A 41 -10.06 -4.21 16.22
N LEU A 42 -8.89 -4.76 16.52
CA LEU A 42 -7.59 -4.35 15.98
C LEU A 42 -7.23 -5.07 14.66
N LEU A 43 -7.97 -6.09 14.23
CA LEU A 43 -7.64 -6.87 13.03
C LEU A 43 -7.58 -5.99 11.77
N GLY A 44 -8.66 -5.23 11.50
CA GLY A 44 -8.73 -4.29 10.39
C GLY A 44 -7.61 -3.23 10.44
N PRO A 45 -7.47 -2.48 11.55
CA PRO A 45 -6.38 -1.52 11.71
C PRO A 45 -4.98 -2.11 11.49
N ALA A 46 -4.70 -3.31 11.99
CA ALA A 46 -3.41 -3.97 11.79
C ALA A 46 -3.14 -4.30 10.31
N MET A 47 -4.15 -4.78 9.59
CA MET A 47 -4.04 -5.04 8.14
C MET A 47 -3.75 -3.74 7.36
N VAL A 48 -4.46 -2.65 7.68
CA VAL A 48 -4.23 -1.34 7.04
C VAL A 48 -2.82 -0.83 7.32
N LEU A 49 -2.31 -0.95 8.55
CA LEU A 49 -0.93 -0.59 8.88
C LEU A 49 0.10 -1.38 8.06
N GLY A 50 -0.14 -2.68 7.86
CA GLY A 50 0.68 -3.51 6.97
C GLY A 50 0.67 -3.01 5.53
N SER A 51 -0.49 -2.61 5.01
CA SER A 51 -0.62 -2.00 3.68
C SER A 51 0.09 -0.65 3.60
N MET A 52 -0.05 0.21 4.61
CA MET A 52 0.67 1.50 4.67
C MET A 52 2.19 1.31 4.62
N ALA A 53 2.71 0.27 5.30
CA ALA A 53 4.13 -0.08 5.21
C ALA A 53 4.56 -0.44 3.77
N CYS A 54 3.70 -1.16 3.03
CA CYS A 54 3.93 -1.53 1.63
C CYS A 54 3.89 -0.33 0.67
N VAL A 55 3.28 0.80 1.05
CA VAL A 55 3.36 2.07 0.30
C VAL A 55 4.60 2.86 0.71
N PHE A 56 4.84 2.96 2.01
CA PHE A 56 5.92 3.78 2.58
C PHE A 56 7.30 3.28 2.17
N PHE A 57 7.61 2.00 2.37
CA PHE A 57 8.96 1.49 2.17
C PHE A 57 9.45 1.55 0.71
N PRO A 58 8.66 1.16 -0.30
CA PRO A 58 9.11 1.26 -1.69
C PRO A 58 9.37 2.70 -2.12
N LEU A 59 8.52 3.65 -1.72
CA LEU A 59 8.72 5.07 -2.03
C LEU A 59 9.92 5.65 -1.26
N ALA A 60 10.07 5.32 0.02
CA ALA A 60 11.22 5.74 0.83
C ALA A 60 12.54 5.23 0.23
N ARG A 61 12.59 3.95 -0.17
CA ARG A 61 13.77 3.36 -0.82
C ARG A 61 14.06 4.03 -2.16
N ARG A 62 13.03 4.28 -2.97
CA ARG A 62 13.17 4.94 -4.26
C ARG A 62 13.74 6.35 -4.13
N PHE A 63 13.18 7.16 -3.25
CA PHE A 63 13.59 8.55 -3.10
C PHE A 63 14.87 8.73 -2.26
N GLY A 64 15.18 7.76 -1.39
CA GLY A 64 16.40 7.75 -0.56
C GLY A 64 17.63 7.19 -1.27
N VAL A 65 17.52 6.01 -1.90
CA VAL A 65 18.65 5.28 -2.50
C VAL A 65 18.91 5.74 -3.94
N GLU A 66 17.93 5.65 -4.84
CA GLU A 66 18.13 6.04 -6.25
C GLU A 66 18.45 7.54 -6.39
N GLY A 67 17.95 8.35 -5.47
CA GLY A 67 18.20 9.77 -5.44
C GLY A 67 19.57 10.18 -4.89
N ARG A 68 20.33 9.23 -4.30
CA ARG A 68 21.74 9.38 -3.89
C ARG A 68 22.65 8.92 -5.03
N ASP A 69 22.39 7.73 -5.58
CA ASP A 69 23.16 7.16 -6.69
C ASP A 69 23.11 8.07 -7.94
N ALA A 70 21.93 8.62 -8.26
CA ALA A 70 21.76 9.59 -9.35
C ALA A 70 22.61 10.87 -9.20
N ARG A 71 22.97 11.23 -7.97
CA ARG A 71 23.75 12.43 -7.67
C ARG A 71 25.26 12.14 -7.72
N GLU A 72 25.66 10.90 -7.43
CA GLU A 72 27.05 10.45 -7.46
C GLU A 72 27.49 9.96 -8.86
N SER A 73 26.61 9.30 -9.62
CA SER A 73 27.01 8.62 -10.87
C SER A 73 27.02 9.52 -12.11
N GLY A 74 26.41 10.71 -12.09
CA GLY A 74 26.26 11.58 -13.28
C GLY A 74 25.49 10.96 -14.46
N ASP A 75 25.07 9.70 -14.33
CA ASP A 75 24.51 8.88 -15.40
C ASP A 75 22.98 8.94 -15.36
N GLU A 76 22.39 9.41 -16.46
CA GLU A 76 20.94 9.43 -16.65
C GLU A 76 20.43 8.04 -17.08
N ALA A 77 20.52 7.06 -16.18
CA ALA A 77 19.92 5.75 -16.42
C ALA A 77 18.40 5.88 -16.69
N PRO A 78 17.79 5.00 -17.50
CA PRO A 78 16.45 5.19 -18.08
C PRO A 78 15.34 5.10 -17.02
N ARG A 79 15.05 6.24 -16.39
CA ARG A 79 14.06 6.48 -15.30
C ARG A 79 12.59 6.20 -15.67
N GLY A 80 12.30 5.75 -16.89
CA GLY A 80 10.95 5.61 -17.43
C GLY A 80 10.25 4.28 -17.16
N ARG A 81 10.99 3.17 -17.00
CA ARG A 81 10.42 1.82 -17.19
C ARG A 81 10.07 1.05 -15.90
N ARG A 82 10.37 1.61 -14.72
CA ARG A 82 10.20 0.92 -13.42
C ARG A 82 8.97 1.32 -12.61
N ILE A 83 8.10 2.21 -13.10
CA ILE A 83 6.91 2.64 -12.34
C ILE A 83 5.87 1.52 -12.24
N LEU A 84 5.59 0.86 -13.36
CA LEU A 84 4.65 -0.27 -13.40
C LEU A 84 5.07 -1.43 -12.49
N PRO A 85 6.32 -1.96 -12.56
CA PRO A 85 6.71 -3.03 -11.65
C PRO A 85 6.72 -2.57 -10.20
N LEU A 86 7.08 -1.31 -9.90
CA LEU A 86 7.00 -0.77 -8.54
C LEU A 86 5.56 -0.77 -8.01
N ALA A 87 4.62 -0.26 -8.79
CA ALA A 87 3.19 -0.22 -8.44
C ALA A 87 2.62 -1.63 -8.25
N LEU A 88 2.94 -2.56 -9.17
CA LEU A 88 2.53 -3.96 -9.05
C LEU A 88 3.12 -4.62 -7.81
N THR A 89 4.39 -4.38 -7.50
CA THR A 89 5.01 -4.92 -6.28
C THR A 89 4.38 -4.33 -5.02
N ALA A 90 4.02 -3.04 -5.00
CA ALA A 90 3.32 -2.43 -3.87
C ALA A 90 1.93 -3.02 -3.67
N ALA A 91 1.16 -3.18 -4.75
CA ALA A 91 -0.16 -3.80 -4.70
C ALA A 91 -0.09 -5.26 -4.24
N LEU A 92 0.79 -6.06 -4.84
CA LEU A 92 0.94 -7.48 -4.50
C LEU A 92 1.48 -7.68 -3.08
N SER A 93 2.46 -6.88 -2.66
CA SER A 93 2.98 -6.95 -1.28
C SER A 93 1.92 -6.52 -0.27
N SER A 94 1.16 -5.45 -0.53
CA SER A 94 0.02 -5.05 0.31
C SER A 94 -0.98 -6.19 0.45
N TYR A 95 -1.35 -6.83 -0.65
CA TYR A 95 -2.30 -7.94 -0.65
C TYR A 95 -1.82 -9.11 0.22
N VAL A 96 -0.58 -9.55 0.00
CA VAL A 96 0.02 -10.64 0.75
C VAL A 96 0.17 -10.28 2.23
N VAL A 97 0.67 -9.08 2.55
CA VAL A 97 0.87 -8.64 3.93
C VAL A 97 -0.46 -8.51 4.67
N MET A 98 -1.50 -7.98 4.05
CA MET A 98 -2.84 -7.92 4.65
C MET A 98 -3.37 -9.32 4.97
N LEU A 99 -3.26 -10.27 4.04
CA LEU A 99 -3.70 -11.64 4.27
C LEU A 99 -2.89 -12.33 5.37
N LEU A 100 -1.57 -12.15 5.38
CA LEU A 100 -0.71 -12.73 6.42
C LEU A 100 -1.04 -12.15 7.80
N ILE A 101 -1.16 -10.82 7.92
CA ILE A 101 -1.53 -10.18 9.19
C ILE A 101 -2.91 -10.65 9.64
N GLY A 102 -3.90 -10.62 8.74
CA GLY A 102 -5.26 -11.05 9.06
C GLY A 102 -5.32 -12.51 9.51
N ALA A 103 -4.68 -13.41 8.76
CA ALA A 103 -4.61 -14.82 9.09
C ALA A 103 -3.89 -15.07 10.41
N THR A 104 -2.72 -14.44 10.63
CA THR A 104 -1.93 -14.64 11.85
C THR A 104 -2.64 -14.11 13.08
N VAL A 105 -3.15 -12.88 13.05
CA VAL A 105 -3.85 -12.28 14.19
C VAL A 105 -5.10 -13.08 14.51
N TYR A 106 -5.90 -13.46 13.50
CA TYR A 106 -7.11 -14.25 13.72
C TYR A 106 -6.82 -15.67 14.25
N ALA A 107 -5.79 -16.35 13.73
CA ALA A 107 -5.40 -17.67 14.21
C ALA A 107 -4.86 -17.63 15.65
N SER A 108 -4.16 -16.54 16.04
CA SER A 108 -3.70 -16.33 17.41
C SER A 108 -4.86 -16.18 18.40
N GLU A 109 -5.91 -15.43 18.04
CA GLU A 109 -7.12 -15.30 18.87
C GLU A 109 -7.86 -16.64 19.04
N ARG A 110 -7.90 -17.45 17.98
CA ARG A 110 -8.58 -18.76 17.98
C ARG A 110 -7.74 -19.92 18.52
N GLY A 111 -6.43 -19.74 18.69
CA GLY A 111 -5.49 -20.77 19.17
C GLY A 111 -5.34 -22.00 18.25
N GLN A 112 -5.73 -21.91 16.97
CA GLN A 112 -5.70 -23.05 16.04
C GLN A 112 -5.12 -22.65 14.68
N ALA A 113 -4.09 -23.40 14.23
CA ALA A 113 -3.38 -23.12 12.98
C ALA A 113 -4.24 -23.29 11.71
N ALA A 114 -5.31 -24.09 11.76
CA ALA A 114 -6.23 -24.27 10.63
C ALA A 114 -6.86 -22.94 10.17
N TRP A 115 -7.04 -21.99 11.09
CA TRP A 115 -7.58 -20.67 10.78
C TRP A 115 -6.65 -19.81 9.93
N LEU A 116 -5.35 -20.11 9.86
CA LEU A 116 -4.44 -19.41 8.95
C LEU A 116 -4.90 -19.54 7.50
N VAL A 117 -5.23 -20.78 7.08
CA VAL A 117 -5.63 -21.08 5.71
C VAL A 117 -7.08 -20.69 5.46
N LEU A 118 -7.98 -20.96 6.42
CA LEU A 118 -9.40 -20.64 6.27
C LEU A 118 -9.65 -19.13 6.20
N PHE A 119 -8.96 -18.34 7.02
CA PHE A 119 -9.06 -16.89 6.97
C PHE A 119 -8.51 -16.35 5.65
N ALA A 120 -7.30 -16.78 5.27
CA ALA A 120 -6.68 -16.34 4.02
C ALA A 120 -7.57 -16.69 2.81
N GLY A 121 -8.15 -17.89 2.77
CA GLY A 121 -9.06 -18.30 1.70
C GLY A 121 -10.34 -17.48 1.64
N ARG A 122 -10.94 -17.17 2.80
CA ARG A 122 -12.17 -16.35 2.86
C ARG A 122 -11.92 -14.90 2.45
N TYR A 123 -10.83 -14.31 2.92
CA TYR A 123 -10.53 -12.89 2.72
C TYR A 123 -9.73 -12.58 1.47
N ALA A 124 -9.21 -13.60 0.77
CA ALA A 124 -8.48 -13.43 -0.50
C ALA A 124 -9.27 -12.61 -1.52
N ALA A 125 -10.55 -12.94 -1.73
CA ALA A 125 -11.41 -12.22 -2.68
C ALA A 125 -12.24 -11.11 -2.02
N SER A 126 -11.94 -10.74 -0.77
CA SER A 126 -12.69 -9.69 -0.08
C SER A 126 -12.47 -8.34 -0.76
N LEU A 127 -13.54 -7.54 -0.83
CA LEU A 127 -13.49 -6.20 -1.43
C LEU A 127 -12.48 -5.31 -0.67
N PHE A 128 -12.42 -5.45 0.65
CA PHE A 128 -11.47 -4.71 1.48
C PHE A 128 -10.02 -5.00 1.13
N VAL A 129 -9.60 -6.26 1.11
CA VAL A 129 -8.21 -6.61 0.81
C VAL A 129 -7.88 -6.26 -0.64
N THR A 130 -8.78 -6.57 -1.57
CA THR A 130 -8.55 -6.37 -3.02
C THR A 130 -8.46 -4.89 -3.36
N VAL A 131 -9.43 -4.08 -2.93
CA VAL A 131 -9.46 -2.64 -3.27
C VAL A 131 -8.35 -1.90 -2.55
N THR A 132 -8.11 -2.16 -1.25
CA THR A 132 -6.98 -1.54 -0.52
C THR A 132 -5.64 -1.85 -1.19
N SER A 133 -5.44 -3.07 -1.67
CA SER A 133 -4.20 -3.44 -2.35
C SER A 133 -4.07 -2.79 -3.72
N LEU A 134 -5.18 -2.63 -4.45
CA LEU A 134 -5.19 -1.89 -5.71
C LEU A 134 -4.86 -0.40 -5.48
N GLU A 135 -5.47 0.21 -4.46
CA GLU A 135 -5.20 1.59 -4.05
C GLU A 135 -3.73 1.81 -3.71
N ALA A 136 -3.09 0.86 -3.00
CA ALA A 136 -1.66 0.93 -2.70
C ALA A 136 -0.81 1.04 -3.98
N GLY A 137 -1.13 0.25 -5.00
CA GLY A 137 -0.48 0.32 -6.31
C GLY A 137 -0.73 1.66 -7.02
N VAL A 138 -1.97 2.13 -7.03
CA VAL A 138 -2.36 3.40 -7.66
C VAL A 138 -1.66 4.59 -7.00
N VAL A 139 -1.62 4.64 -5.67
CA VAL A 139 -0.94 5.69 -4.91
C VAL A 139 0.56 5.70 -5.21
N VAL A 140 1.22 4.54 -5.16
CA VAL A 140 2.65 4.44 -5.48
C VAL A 140 2.94 4.88 -6.92
N ALA A 141 2.11 4.47 -7.88
CA ALA A 141 2.23 4.90 -9.27
C ALA A 141 2.03 6.41 -9.42
N GLY A 142 0.98 6.97 -8.83
CA GLY A 142 0.60 8.38 -8.92
C GLY A 142 1.70 9.29 -8.36
N PHE A 143 2.20 9.00 -7.17
CA PHE A 143 3.27 9.80 -6.55
C PHE A 143 4.61 9.64 -7.28
N ALA A 144 4.90 8.45 -7.82
CA ALA A 144 6.08 8.26 -8.67
C ALA A 144 6.01 9.06 -9.98
N LEU A 145 4.83 9.13 -10.60
CA LEU A 145 4.60 9.91 -11.82
C LEU A 145 4.67 11.41 -11.54
N ALA A 146 4.05 11.88 -10.45
CA ALA A 146 4.11 13.27 -10.02
C ALA A 146 5.55 13.73 -9.79
N ALA A 147 6.34 12.94 -9.05
CA ALA A 147 7.76 13.25 -8.81
C ALA A 147 8.58 13.29 -10.10
N LYS A 148 8.26 12.43 -11.08
CA LYS A 148 8.91 12.44 -12.40
C LYS A 148 8.54 13.70 -13.21
N ALA A 149 7.27 14.12 -13.16
CA ALA A 149 6.78 15.31 -13.85
C ALA A 149 7.42 16.59 -13.28
N ASP A 150 7.52 16.69 -11.96
CA ASP A 150 8.18 17.82 -11.29
C ASP A 150 9.66 17.94 -11.68
N ALA A 151 10.39 16.81 -11.74
CA ALA A 151 11.78 16.79 -12.18
C ALA A 151 11.94 17.17 -13.66
N ALA A 152 10.99 16.81 -14.52
CA ALA A 152 11.02 17.21 -15.93
C ALA A 152 10.76 18.70 -16.12
N ARG A 153 9.84 19.29 -15.35
CA ARG A 153 9.57 20.74 -15.37
C ARG A 153 10.75 21.56 -14.89
N ALA A 154 11.48 21.12 -13.87
CA ALA A 154 12.65 21.85 -13.39
C ALA A 154 13.71 22.05 -14.51
N ARG A 155 13.92 21.03 -15.35
CA ARG A 155 14.89 21.07 -16.46
C ARG A 155 14.48 21.93 -17.66
N SER A 156 13.21 22.30 -17.79
CA SER A 156 12.77 23.16 -18.91
C SER A 156 12.96 24.65 -18.65
N PHE A 157 13.35 25.03 -17.42
CA PHE A 157 13.61 26.41 -17.02
C PHE A 157 15.11 26.73 -16.86
N ASP A 158 15.98 25.72 -17.01
CA ASP A 158 17.45 25.86 -17.11
C ASP A 158 17.87 25.88 -18.58
#